data_AF-A0A943NGJ1-F1
#
_entry.id   AF-A0A943NGJ1-F1
#
_cell.length_a   1.000
_cell.length_b   1.000
_cell.length_c   1.000
_cell.angle_alpha   90.00
_cell.angle_beta   90.00
_cell.angle_gamma   90.00
#
_symmetry.space_group_name_H-M   'P 1'
#
loop_
_entity.id
_entity.type
_entity.pdbx_description
1 polymer ?
#
loop_
_entity_poly.entity_id
_entity_poly.type
_entity_poly.pdbx_seq_one_letter_code
_entity_poly.pdbx_strand_id
1 'polypeptide(L)'
;MIKRFVRYYKPHKRLFMLDTACSLMVAICDLFYPMIAKNITNVYVPNKELRLLLVWAGVLLGIYLVKAALNYIIQYWGHIVGVRIQGDMRRDMFRHLQKLPFSFFDENKTGAIMSRLVNDLFEVSELAHHGP
;
A
#
# COMPACT_ATOMS: atom_id res chain seq x y z
N MET A 1 6.96 1.49 -21.72
CA MET A 1 6.61 0.54 -20.63
C MET A 1 5.87 1.26 -19.50
N ILE A 2 6.52 2.12 -18.71
CA ILE A 2 5.93 2.80 -17.54
C ILE A 2 4.70 3.67 -17.87
N LYS A 3 4.71 4.44 -18.97
CA LYS A 3 3.53 5.23 -19.41
C LYS A 3 2.27 4.39 -19.67
N ARG A 4 2.41 3.13 -20.09
CA ARG A 4 1.29 2.21 -20.36
C ARG A 4 0.75 1.64 -19.04
N PHE A 5 1.65 1.36 -18.08
CA PHE A 5 1.32 0.93 -16.73
C PHE A 5 0.59 2.03 -15.92
N VAL A 6 1.10 3.26 -15.96
CA VAL A 6 0.50 4.43 -15.30
C VAL A 6 -0.92 4.74 -15.82
N ARG A 7 -1.28 4.26 -17.02
CA ARG A 7 -2.64 4.38 -17.55
C ARG A 7 -3.64 3.50 -16.77
N TYR A 8 -3.24 2.36 -16.21
CA TYR A 8 -4.10 1.52 -15.37
C TYR A 8 -4.35 2.13 -13.98
N TYR A 9 -3.44 2.99 -13.50
CA TYR A 9 -3.66 3.81 -12.30
C TYR A 9 -4.68 4.93 -12.50
N LYS A 10 -4.88 5.37 -13.75
CA LYS A 10 -5.72 6.55 -14.09
C LYS A 10 -7.18 6.48 -13.58
N PRO A 11 -7.90 5.35 -13.68
CA PRO A 11 -9.25 5.22 -13.12
C PRO A 11 -9.29 5.16 -11.57
N HIS A 12 -8.19 4.80 -10.90
CA HIS A 12 -8.13 4.59 -9.45
C HIS A 12 -7.44 5.73 -8.67
N LYS A 13 -7.13 6.86 -9.34
CA LYS A 13 -6.39 8.00 -8.74
C LYS A 13 -7.00 8.57 -7.47
N ARG A 14 -8.33 8.54 -7.32
CA ARG A 14 -9.00 9.04 -6.10
C ARG A 14 -8.69 8.17 -4.88
N LEU A 15 -8.70 6.84 -5.04
CA LEU A 15 -8.34 5.91 -3.98
C LEU A 15 -6.85 6.03 -3.64
N PHE A 16 -5.99 6.08 -4.66
CA PHE A 16 -4.55 6.25 -4.47
C PHE A 16 -4.20 7.55 -3.73
N MET A 17 -4.85 8.66 -4.07
CA MET A 17 -4.60 9.96 -3.44
C MET A 17 -5.11 9.99 -1.99
N LEU A 18 -6.22 9.29 -1.69
CA LEU A 18 -6.71 9.11 -0.32
C LEU A 18 -5.74 8.26 0.50
N ASP A 19 -5.27 7.16 -0.08
CA ASP A 19 -4.29 6.25 0.53
C ASP A 19 -2.96 6.96 0.85
N THR A 20 -2.44 7.73 -0.11
CA THR A 20 -1.23 8.56 0.09
C THR A 20 -1.45 9.61 1.18
N ALA A 21 -2.60 10.27 1.23
CA ALA A 21 -2.92 11.25 2.27
C ALA A 21 -3.01 10.60 3.67
N CYS A 22 -3.62 9.42 3.78
CA CYS A 22 -3.66 8.65 5.01
C CYS A 22 -2.25 8.20 5.45
N SER A 23 -1.42 7.72 4.52
CA SER A 23 -0.04 7.32 4.80
C SER A 23 0.79 8.49 5.33
N LEU A 24 0.64 9.67 4.73
CA LEU A 24 1.31 10.89 5.18
C LEU A 24 0.86 11.29 6.60
N MET A 25 -0.43 11.14 6.91
CA MET A 25 -0.95 11.37 8.26
C MET A 25 -0.35 10.38 9.28
N VAL A 26 -0.22 9.11 8.91
CA VAL A 26 0.42 8.08 9.73
C VAL A 26 1.89 8.40 9.99
N ALA A 27 2.63 8.83 8.96
CA ALA A 27 4.02 9.25 9.10
C ALA A 27 4.16 10.42 10.08
N ILE A 28 3.24 11.41 10.02
CA ILE A 28 3.19 12.50 10.99
C ILE A 28 2.95 11.96 12.41
N CYS A 29 2.00 11.03 12.60
CA CYS A 29 1.77 10.37 13.88
C CYS A 29 3.01 9.66 14.43
N ASP A 30 3.84 9.07 13.55
CA ASP A 30 5.08 8.40 13.96
C ASP A 30 6.15 9.35 14.51
N LEU A 31 6.13 10.63 14.11
CA LEU A 31 6.99 11.65 14.71
C LEU A 31 6.57 12.03 16.13
N PHE A 32 5.31 11.82 16.53
CA PHE A 32 4.86 12.12 17.89
C PHE A 32 5.46 11.17 18.93
N TYR A 33 5.71 9.90 18.57
CA TYR A 33 6.28 8.91 19.48
C TYR A 33 7.63 9.34 20.10
N PRO A 34 8.69 9.67 19.32
CA PRO A 34 9.98 10.06 19.89
C PRO A 34 9.90 11.36 20.68
N MET A 35 9.00 12.28 20.31
CA MET A 35 8.82 13.54 21.03
C MET A 35 8.21 13.31 22.42
N ILE A 36 7.17 12.47 22.51
CA ILE A 36 6.54 12.11 23.78
C ILE A 36 7.50 11.29 24.64
N ALA A 37 8.17 10.29 24.05
CA ALA A 37 9.17 9.48 24.74
C ALA A 37 10.32 10.32 25.32
N LYS A 38 10.82 11.32 24.57
CA LYS A 38 11.83 12.26 25.04
C LYS A 38 11.36 13.06 26.27
N ASN A 39 10.12 13.53 26.27
CA ASN A 39 9.58 14.30 27.39
C ASN A 39 9.32 13.42 28.64
N ILE A 40 8.90 12.17 28.43
CA ILE A 40 8.76 11.20 29.53
C ILE A 40 10.09 10.97 30.24
N THR A 41 11.15 10.68 29.48
CA THR A 41 12.46 10.38 30.07
C THR A 41 13.12 11.61 30.70
N ASN A 42 13.01 12.80 30.10
CA ASN A 42 13.74 13.99 30.55
C ASN A 42 13.01 14.81 31.62
N VAL A 43 11.67 14.78 31.68
CA VAL A 43 10.89 15.71 32.52
C VAL A 43 10.01 14.98 33.52
N TYR A 44 9.30 13.93 33.10
CA TYR A 44 8.29 13.29 33.96
C TYR A 44 8.89 12.25 34.92
N VAL A 45 9.89 11.48 34.47
CA VAL A 45 10.59 10.49 35.31
C VAL A 45 11.43 11.16 36.41
N PRO A 46 12.24 12.21 36.13
CA PRO A 46 13.06 12.85 37.17
C PRO A 46 12.23 13.59 38.23
N ASN A 47 11.11 14.22 37.82
CA ASN A 47 10.25 14.99 38.72
C ASN A 47 9.19 14.13 39.46
N LYS A 48 9.15 12.81 39.23
CA LYS A 48 8.16 11.87 39.80
C LYS A 48 6.69 12.25 39.55
N GLU A 49 6.43 12.94 38.44
CA GLU A 49 5.10 13.42 38.06
C GLU A 49 4.24 12.31 37.43
N LEU A 50 3.75 11.39 38.26
CA LEU A 50 2.97 10.21 37.84
C LEU A 50 1.67 10.59 37.11
N ARG A 51 1.05 11.73 37.45
CA ARG A 51 -0.18 12.20 36.81
C ARG A 51 0.05 12.59 35.35
N LEU A 52 1.12 13.34 35.07
CA LEU A 52 1.49 13.73 33.72
C LEU A 52 1.88 12.52 32.86
N LEU A 53 2.58 11.55 33.45
CA LEU A 53 2.92 10.29 32.78
C LEU A 53 1.67 9.53 32.32
N LEU A 54 0.67 9.34 33.21
CA LEU A 54 -0.57 8.65 32.88
C LEU A 54 -1.40 9.37 31.80
N VAL A 55 -1.45 10.70 31.85
CA VAL A 55 -2.15 11.50 30.82
C VAL A 55 -1.49 11.32 29.46
N TRP A 56 -0.17 11.46 29.36
CA TRP A 56 0.55 11.29 28.10
C TRP A 56 0.52 9.85 27.58
N ALA A 57 0.52 8.85 28.47
CA ALA A 57 0.29 7.45 28.09
C ALA A 57 -1.09 7.25 27.46
N GLY A 58 -2.14 7.84 28.03
CA GLY A 58 -3.49 7.83 27.45
C GLY A 58 -3.58 8.53 26.10
N VAL A 59 -2.94 9.68 25.94
CA VAL A 59 -2.86 10.41 24.67
C VAL A 59 -2.15 9.56 23.61
N LEU A 60 -1.03 8.94 23.96
CA LEU A 60 -0.25 8.09 23.05
C LEU A 60 -1.07 6.87 22.63
N LEU A 61 -1.81 6.25 23.55
CA LEU A 61 -2.76 5.17 23.23
C LEU A 61 -3.83 5.64 22.24
N GLY A 62 -4.41 6.82 22.44
CA GLY A 62 -5.37 7.42 21.51
C GLY A 62 -4.80 7.63 20.10
N ILE A 63 -3.57 8.14 19.99
CA ILE A 63 -2.86 8.30 18.71
C ILE A 63 -2.67 6.94 18.03
N TYR A 64 -2.29 5.90 18.78
CA TYR A 64 -2.12 4.55 18.22
C TYR A 64 -3.43 3.94 17.73
N LEU A 65 -4.55 4.19 18.40
CA LEU A 65 -5.88 3.75 17.93
C LEU A 65 -6.26 4.42 16.60
N VAL A 66 -6.04 5.73 16.49
CA VAL A 66 -6.28 6.46 15.23
C VAL A 66 -5.34 5.94 14.13
N LYS A 67 -4.06 5.74 14.45
CA LYS A 67 -3.08 5.14 13.53
C LYS A 67 -3.54 3.77 13.05
N ALA A 68 -4.02 2.91 13.94
CA ALA A 68 -4.50 1.58 13.57
C ALA A 68 -5.69 1.65 12.60
N ALA A 69 -6.66 2.54 12.84
CA ALA A 69 -7.77 2.76 11.93
C ALA A 69 -7.32 3.28 10.56
N LEU A 70 -6.38 4.23 10.51
CA LEU A 70 -5.81 4.74 9.27
C LEU A 70 -5.06 3.64 8.50
N ASN A 71 -4.24 2.83 9.18
CA ASN A 71 -3.52 1.73 8.55
C ASN A 71 -4.48 0.67 7.99
N TYR A 72 -5.58 0.39 8.68
CA TYR A 72 -6.61 -0.50 8.17
C TYR A 72 -7.21 0.01 6.85
N ILE A 73 -7.52 1.31 6.79
CA ILE A 73 -8.04 1.95 5.57
C ILE A 73 -7.01 1.86 4.44
N ILE A 74 -5.75 2.20 4.72
CA ILE A 74 -4.64 2.14 3.76
C ILE A 74 -4.51 0.74 3.18
N GLN A 75 -4.43 -0.27 4.05
CA GLN A 75 -4.21 -1.64 3.64
C GLN A 75 -5.40 -2.21 2.86
N TYR A 76 -6.63 -1.94 3.31
CA TYR A 76 -7.85 -2.44 2.66
C TYR A 76 -8.04 -1.82 1.27
N TRP A 77 -8.02 -0.49 1.18
CA TRP A 77 -8.25 0.21 -0.09
C TRP A 77 -7.07 0.03 -1.04
N GLY A 78 -5.85 0.02 -0.52
CA GLY A 78 -4.64 -0.28 -1.29
C GLY A 78 -4.69 -1.66 -1.93
N HIS A 79 -5.07 -2.70 -1.18
CA HIS A 79 -5.19 -4.05 -1.72
C HIS A 79 -6.29 -4.17 -2.79
N ILE A 80 -7.45 -3.54 -2.58
CA ILE A 80 -8.53 -3.52 -3.59
C ILE A 80 -8.07 -2.88 -4.89
N VAL A 81 -7.32 -1.78 -4.83
CA VAL A 81 -6.76 -1.11 -6.01
C VAL A 81 -5.78 -2.03 -6.73
N GLY A 82 -4.88 -2.68 -6.00
CA GLY A 82 -3.92 -3.65 -6.56
C GLY A 82 -4.62 -4.78 -7.33
N VAL A 83 -5.61 -5.43 -6.69
CA VAL A 83 -6.37 -6.53 -7.31
C VAL A 83 -7.11 -6.08 -8.57
N ARG A 84 -7.71 -4.88 -8.57
CA ARG A 84 -8.39 -4.34 -9.76
C ARG A 84 -7.43 -4.07 -10.91
N ILE A 85 -6.28 -3.46 -10.62
CA ILE A 85 -5.24 -3.19 -11.63
C ILE A 85 -4.74 -4.51 -12.23
N GLN A 86 -4.43 -5.50 -11.39
CA GLN A 86 -4.02 -6.83 -11.83
C GLN A 86 -5.09 -7.50 -12.71
N GLY A 87 -6.36 -7.38 -12.35
CA GLY A 87 -7.49 -7.88 -13.15
C GLY A 87 -7.57 -7.24 -14.54
N ASP A 88 -7.45 -5.91 -14.62
CA ASP A 88 -7.47 -5.18 -15.89
C ASP A 88 -6.29 -5.56 -16.79
N MET A 89 -5.09 -5.70 -16.22
CA MET A 89 -3.89 -6.12 -16.97
C MET A 89 -4.03 -7.54 -17.51
N ARG A 90 -4.53 -8.48 -16.69
CA ARG A 90 -4.79 -9.86 -17.12
C ARG A 90 -5.81 -9.91 -18.26
N ARG A 91 -6.87 -9.10 -18.18
CA ARG A 91 -7.91 -9.04 -19.22
C ARG A 91 -7.37 -8.52 -20.55
N ASP A 92 -6.55 -7.47 -20.53
CA ASP A 92 -5.97 -6.90 -21.74
C ASP A 92 -4.92 -7.83 -22.37
N MET A 93 -4.09 -8.50 -21.56
CA MET A 93 -3.15 -9.51 -22.05
C MET A 93 -3.86 -10.71 -22.65
N PHE A 94 -4.92 -11.21 -22.00
CA PHE A 94 -5.70 -12.31 -22.53
C PHE A 94 -6.37 -11.96 -23.86
N ARG A 95 -6.96 -10.76 -23.97
CA ARG A 95 -7.53 -10.25 -25.23
C ARG A 95 -6.48 -10.12 -26.34
N HIS A 96 -5.24 -9.82 -26.00
CA HIS A 96 -4.15 -9.79 -26.96
C HIS A 96 -3.73 -11.20 -27.40
N LEU A 97 -3.61 -12.15 -26.47
CA LEU A 97 -3.29 -13.54 -26.78
C LEU A 97 -4.29 -14.17 -27.75
N GLN A 98 -5.58 -13.87 -27.60
CA GLN A 98 -6.63 -14.37 -28.50
C GLN A 98 -6.50 -13.90 -29.96
N LYS A 99 -5.70 -12.86 -30.24
CA LYS A 99 -5.47 -12.33 -31.60
C LYS A 99 -4.18 -12.86 -32.24
N LEU A 100 -3.39 -13.65 -31.52
CA LEU A 100 -2.13 -14.18 -32.03
C LEU A 100 -2.36 -15.36 -32.96
N PRO A 101 -1.50 -15.54 -33.98
CA PRO A 101 -1.58 -16.68 -34.90
C PRO A 101 -1.23 -17.99 -34.18
N PHE A 102 -1.74 -19.11 -34.69
CA PHE A 102 -1.45 -20.44 -34.13
C PHE A 102 0.05 -20.76 -34.08
N SER A 103 0.83 -20.29 -35.06
CA SER A 103 2.29 -20.47 -35.07
C SER A 103 3.00 -19.95 -33.82
N PHE A 104 2.46 -18.88 -33.20
CA PHE A 104 3.00 -18.36 -31.94
C PHE A 104 2.84 -19.38 -30.80
N PHE A 105 1.73 -20.11 -30.77
CA PHE A 105 1.45 -21.13 -29.75
C PHE A 105 2.17 -22.45 -30.02
N ASP A 106 2.55 -22.72 -31.26
CA ASP A 106 3.40 -23.86 -31.62
C ASP A 106 4.85 -23.65 -31.17
N GLU A 107 5.36 -22.42 -31.25
CA GLU A 107 6.71 -22.05 -30.81
C GLU A 107 6.82 -21.76 -29.31
N ASN A 108 5.72 -21.41 -28.65
CA ASN A 108 5.71 -21.00 -27.24
C ASN A 108 4.80 -21.87 -26.39
N LYS A 109 5.37 -22.47 -25.33
CA LYS A 109 4.61 -23.29 -24.38
C LYS A 109 3.51 -22.46 -23.69
N THR A 110 2.24 -22.82 -23.91
CA THR A 110 1.06 -22.16 -23.33
C THR A 110 1.13 -22.05 -21.80
N GLY A 111 1.68 -23.06 -21.12
CA GLY A 111 1.89 -23.03 -19.67
C GLY A 111 2.89 -21.95 -19.22
N ALA A 112 3.94 -21.69 -20.00
CA ALA A 112 4.90 -20.62 -19.70
C ALA A 112 4.27 -19.24 -19.91
N ILE A 113 3.44 -19.08 -20.94
CA ILE A 113 2.69 -17.84 -21.20
C ILE A 113 1.72 -17.55 -20.04
N MET A 114 0.96 -18.56 -19.61
CA MET A 114 0.03 -18.41 -18.48
C MET A 114 0.76 -18.14 -17.16
N SER A 115 1.89 -18.81 -16.90
CA SER A 115 2.71 -18.57 -15.70
C SER A 115 3.18 -17.12 -15.64
N ARG A 116 3.74 -16.58 -16.73
CA ARG A 116 4.17 -15.17 -16.79
C ARG A 116 3.02 -14.19 -16.65
N LEU A 117 1.87 -14.48 -17.27
CA LEU A 117 0.67 -13.64 -17.14
C LEU A 117 0.14 -13.62 -15.71
N VAL A 118 0.28 -14.70 -14.95
CA VAL A 118 -0.20 -14.76 -13.57
C VAL A 118 0.82 -14.17 -12.60
N ASN A 119 2.07 -14.64 -12.67
CA ASN A 119 3.13 -14.36 -11.70
C ASN A 119 3.78 -13.00 -11.95
N ASP A 120 4.26 -12.73 -13.17
CA ASP A 120 4.95 -11.47 -13.47
C ASP A 120 3.99 -10.27 -13.32
N LEU A 121 2.71 -10.42 -13.69
CA LEU A 121 1.72 -9.36 -13.45
C LEU A 121 1.41 -9.15 -11.97
N PHE A 122 1.48 -10.21 -11.15
CA PHE A 122 1.32 -10.10 -9.71
C PHE A 122 2.51 -9.36 -9.11
N GLU A 123 3.75 -9.75 -9.43
CA GLU A 123 4.96 -9.07 -8.96
C GLU A 123 4.99 -7.59 -9.36
N VAL A 124 4.59 -7.26 -10.59
CA VAL A 124 4.51 -5.86 -11.04
C VAL A 124 3.44 -5.07 -10.29
N SER A 125 2.29 -5.69 -9.99
CA SER A 125 1.22 -5.05 -9.21
C SER A 125 1.63 -4.85 -7.75
N GLU A 126 2.31 -5.83 -7.16
CA GLU A 126 2.78 -5.80 -5.78
C GLU A 126 3.92 -4.79 -5.59
N LEU A 127 4.87 -4.74 -6.53
CA LEU A 127 5.90 -3.69 -6.58
C LEU A 127 5.30 -2.29 -6.71
N ALA A 128 4.26 -2.12 -7.53
CA ALA A 128 3.58 -0.83 -7.66
C ALA A 128 2.77 -0.45 -6.41
N HIS A 129 2.37 -1.43 -5.60
CA HIS A 129 1.67 -1.23 -4.34
C HIS A 129 2.63 -0.89 -3.18
N HIS A 130 3.80 -1.52 -3.11
CA HIS A 130 4.80 -1.30 -2.04
C HIS A 130 5.93 -0.33 -2.41
N GLY A 131 6.03 0.06 -3.67
CA GLY A 131 7.07 0.96 -4.17
C GLY A 131 6.94 2.46 -3.86
N PRO A 132 5.74 3.06 -3.63
CA PRO A 132 5.65 4.45 -3.22
C PRO A 132 5.92 4.66 -1.73
#